data_AF-A0A376TJE9-F1
#
_entry.id   AF-A0A376TJE9-F1
#
_cell.length_a   1.000
_cell.length_b   1.000
_cell.length_c   1.000
_cell.angle_alpha   90.00
_cell.angle_beta   90.00
_cell.angle_gamma   90.00
#
_symmetry.space_group_name_H-M   'P 1'
#
loop_
_entity.id
_entity.type
_entity.pdbx_description
1 polymer ?
#
loop_
_entity_poly.entity_id
_entity_poly.type
_entity_poly.pdbx_seq_one_letter_code
_entity_poly.pdbx_strand_id
1 'polypeptide(L)'
;MSYSTARASANESWAYFMGRRKFVASRQASQMFLCWLEEAIVRRVVTLPSKARFSFQEARSAWGNCDWIGSGRMAIDGLKEVQEAVMLIEAGLSTYEKECAKRGDDYQEIFAQQVRETMERRAAGLKPPAWAAAAFESGLRQSTEEEKSDSRAA
;
A
#
# COMPACT_ATOMS: atom_id res chain seq x y z
N MET A 1 -23.63 -20.57 13.40
CA MET A 1 -23.28 -19.33 12.66
C MET A 1 -22.41 -19.73 11.47
N SER A 2 -22.65 -19.16 10.29
CA SER A 2 -21.83 -19.41 9.09
C SER A 2 -20.71 -18.37 8.98
N TYR A 3 -19.61 -18.71 8.32
CA TYR A 3 -18.53 -17.75 8.00
C TYR A 3 -19.07 -16.48 7.32
N SER A 4 -20.02 -16.64 6.38
CA SER A 4 -20.62 -15.52 5.66
C SER A 4 -21.39 -14.57 6.58
N THR A 5 -22.09 -15.10 7.59
CA THR A 5 -22.83 -14.28 8.57
C THR A 5 -21.89 -13.52 9.51
N ALA A 6 -20.80 -14.17 9.95
CA ALA A 6 -19.79 -13.51 10.78
C ALA A 6 -19.05 -12.41 9.99
N ARG A 7 -18.73 -12.67 8.72
CA ARG A 7 -18.10 -11.69 7.83
C ARG A 7 -19.00 -10.51 7.50
N ALA A 8 -20.29 -10.73 7.26
CA ALA A 8 -21.23 -9.65 7.03
C ALA A 8 -21.35 -8.73 8.26
N SER A 9 -21.48 -9.30 9.46
CA SER A 9 -21.58 -8.53 10.71
C SER A 9 -20.30 -7.73 11.02
N ALA A 10 -19.12 -8.33 10.81
CA ALA A 10 -17.85 -7.63 10.98
C ALA A 10 -17.68 -6.48 9.97
N ASN A 11 -18.14 -6.68 8.73
CA ASN A 11 -18.13 -5.64 7.69
C ASN A 11 -19.01 -4.43 8.03
N GLU A 12 -20.21 -4.69 8.55
CA GLU A 12 -21.13 -3.62 8.96
C GLU A 12 -20.52 -2.78 10.09
N SER A 13 -20.00 -3.44 11.12
CA SER A 13 -19.30 -2.78 12.23
C SER A 13 -18.10 -1.99 11.72
N TRP A 14 -17.31 -2.57 10.83
CA TRP A 14 -16.16 -1.91 10.22
C TRP A 14 -16.55 -0.65 9.44
N ALA A 15 -17.59 -0.70 8.62
CA ALA A 15 -18.08 0.46 7.87
C ALA A 15 -18.51 1.60 8.81
N TYR A 16 -19.18 1.27 9.91
CA TYR A 16 -19.55 2.24 10.95
C TYR A 16 -18.30 2.92 11.55
N PHE A 17 -17.30 2.14 11.97
CA PHE A 17 -16.06 2.68 12.54
C PHE A 17 -15.26 3.53 11.54
N MET A 18 -15.21 3.11 10.28
CA MET A 18 -14.57 3.88 9.21
C MET A 18 -15.23 5.24 9.00
N GLY A 19 -16.56 5.30 9.02
CA GLY A 19 -17.30 6.56 8.93
C GLY A 19 -16.97 7.51 10.09
N ARG A 20 -16.96 7.00 11.32
CA ARG A 20 -16.58 7.76 12.51
C ARG A 20 -15.13 8.24 12.46
N ARG A 21 -14.20 7.37 12.02
CA ARG A 21 -12.77 7.68 11.88
C ARG A 21 -12.54 8.82 10.89
N LYS A 22 -13.20 8.78 9.74
CA LYS A 22 -13.09 9.83 8.71
C LYS A 22 -13.56 11.19 9.23
N PHE A 23 -14.65 11.23 9.99
CA PHE A 23 -15.24 12.50 10.44
C PHE A 23 -14.52 13.10 11.65
N VAL A 24 -14.06 12.27 12.59
CA VAL A 24 -13.47 12.73 13.84
C VAL A 24 -11.95 12.73 13.76
N ALA A 25 -11.34 11.55 13.72
CA ALA A 25 -9.89 11.40 13.85
C ALA A 25 -9.14 11.94 12.62
N SER A 26 -9.54 11.52 11.41
CA SER A 26 -8.87 11.98 10.18
C SER A 26 -9.02 13.49 10.00
N ARG A 27 -10.19 14.05 10.27
CA ARG A 27 -10.40 15.51 10.22
C ARG A 27 -9.49 16.25 11.19
N GLN A 28 -9.42 15.81 12.45
CA GLN A 28 -8.59 16.45 13.46
C GLN A 28 -7.10 16.35 13.10
N ALA A 29 -6.65 15.17 12.68
CA ALA A 29 -5.28 14.93 12.24
C ALA A 29 -4.91 15.80 11.03
N SER A 30 -5.80 15.91 10.03
CA SER A 30 -5.57 16.79 8.87
C SER A 30 -5.47 18.27 9.25
N GLN A 31 -6.24 18.75 10.24
CA GLN A 31 -6.11 20.14 10.73
C GLN A 31 -4.75 20.37 11.41
N MET A 32 -4.33 19.43 12.26
CA MET A 32 -3.03 19.49 12.92
C MET A 32 -1.88 19.45 11.91
N PHE A 33 -1.97 18.57 10.91
CA PHE A 33 -1.01 18.48 9.81
C PHE A 33 -0.93 19.78 9.01
N LEU A 34 -2.07 20.39 8.69
CA LEU A 34 -2.10 21.67 7.99
C LEU A 34 -1.43 22.79 8.77
N CYS A 35 -1.66 22.88 10.08
CA CYS A 35 -0.99 23.88 10.93
C CYS A 35 0.53 23.66 10.93
N TRP A 36 0.97 22.41 11.07
CA TRP A 36 2.38 22.06 11.00
C TRP A 36 3.00 22.37 9.63
N LEU A 37 2.32 22.02 8.54
CA LEU A 37 2.80 22.22 7.17
C LEU A 37 2.94 23.71 6.86
N GLU A 38 1.97 24.52 7.30
CA GLU A 38 2.02 25.97 7.21
C GLU A 38 3.27 26.54 7.88
N GLU A 39 3.54 26.13 9.12
CA GLU A 39 4.73 26.53 9.86
C GLU A 39 6.03 26.06 9.20
N ALA A 40 6.07 24.83 8.71
CA ALA A 40 7.24 24.26 8.03
C ALA A 40 7.59 25.00 6.73
N ILE A 41 6.57 25.46 5.99
CA ILE A 41 6.74 26.29 4.79
C ILE A 41 7.26 27.69 5.18
N VAL A 42 6.67 28.33 6.19
CA VAL A 42 7.10 29.67 6.65
C VAL A 42 8.54 29.66 7.16
N ARG A 43 8.93 28.59 7.89
CA ARG A 43 10.30 28.39 8.36
C ARG A 43 11.28 27.93 7.28
N ARG A 44 10.81 27.67 6.05
CA ARG A 44 11.60 27.16 4.92
C ARG A 44 12.26 25.79 5.19
N VAL A 45 11.66 24.99 6.07
CA VAL A 45 12.02 23.57 6.22
C VAL A 45 11.52 22.78 5.02
N VAL A 46 10.31 23.12 4.55
CA VAL A 46 9.71 22.57 3.34
C VAL A 46 9.62 23.66 2.28
N THR A 47 10.21 23.40 1.11
CA THR A 47 10.13 24.31 -0.04
C THR A 47 9.00 23.88 -0.97
N LEU A 48 8.06 24.78 -1.23
CA LEU A 48 6.99 24.52 -2.19
C LEU A 48 7.58 24.36 -3.61
N PRO A 49 7.00 23.49 -4.46
CA PRO A 49 7.41 23.34 -5.85
C PRO A 49 7.36 24.68 -6.59
N SER A 50 8.45 25.03 -7.30
CA SER A 50 8.56 26.32 -8.01
C SER A 50 7.52 26.49 -9.13
N LYS A 51 6.98 25.40 -9.66
CA LYS A 51 5.94 25.37 -10.70
C LYS A 51 4.51 25.31 -10.14
N ALA A 52 4.34 25.40 -8.82
CA ALA A 52 3.01 25.34 -8.23
C ALA A 52 2.16 26.54 -8.68
N ARG A 53 0.95 26.27 -9.18
CA ARG A 53 0.02 27.30 -9.66
C ARG A 53 -0.53 28.19 -8.55
N PHE A 54 -0.76 27.60 -7.37
CA PHE A 54 -1.38 28.27 -6.23
C PHE A 54 -0.44 28.22 -5.03
N SER A 55 -0.41 29.31 -4.26
CA SER A 55 0.26 29.36 -2.97
C SER A 55 -0.43 28.46 -1.94
N PHE A 56 0.24 28.24 -0.80
CA PHE A 56 -0.33 27.44 0.28
C PHE A 56 -1.68 27.98 0.77
N GLN A 57 -1.80 29.30 0.89
CA GLN A 57 -3.02 29.95 1.41
C GLN A 57 -4.18 29.88 0.41
N GLU A 58 -3.90 30.00 -0.89
CA GLU A 58 -4.93 29.93 -1.93
C GLU A 58 -5.53 28.52 -2.07
N ALA A 59 -4.74 27.48 -1.80
CA ALA A 59 -5.14 26.09 -2.04
C ALA A 59 -4.89 25.18 -0.83
N ARG A 60 -5.17 25.64 0.39
CA ARG A 60 -4.88 24.92 1.65
C ARG A 60 -5.40 23.47 1.63
N SER A 61 -6.62 23.25 1.15
CA SER A 61 -7.21 21.91 1.08
C SER A 61 -6.50 20.98 0.10
N ALA A 62 -5.95 21.50 -1.01
CA ALA A 62 -5.22 20.69 -1.98
C ALA A 62 -3.84 20.31 -1.45
N TRP A 63 -3.14 21.25 -0.79
CA TRP A 63 -1.86 20.98 -0.14
C TRP A 63 -1.99 20.04 1.06
N GLY A 64 -3.10 20.12 1.79
CA GLY A 64 -3.42 19.24 2.90
C GLY A 64 -4.14 17.95 2.52
N ASN A 65 -4.14 17.56 1.24
CA ASN A 65 -4.76 16.31 0.79
C ASN A 65 -3.94 15.12 1.28
N CYS A 66 -4.26 14.66 2.49
CA CYS A 66 -3.60 13.57 3.19
C CYS A 66 -4.63 12.53 3.63
N ASP A 67 -4.23 11.27 3.58
CA ASP A 67 -4.99 10.15 4.12
C ASP A 67 -4.29 9.60 5.36
N TRP A 68 -5.08 9.15 6.32
CA TRP A 68 -4.58 8.65 7.61
C TRP A 68 -4.87 7.16 7.72
N ILE A 69 -3.81 6.37 7.76
CA ILE A 69 -3.88 4.95 8.05
C ILE A 69 -4.14 4.79 9.55
N GLY A 70 -5.24 4.09 9.87
CA GLY A 70 -5.58 3.75 11.25
C GLY A 70 -5.45 2.25 11.47
N SER A 71 -5.89 1.78 12.64
CA SER A 71 -5.93 0.34 12.93
C SER A 71 -6.60 -0.43 11.80
N GLY A 72 -6.01 -1.58 11.45
CA GLY A 72 -6.49 -2.47 10.40
C GLY A 72 -7.80 -3.16 10.74
N ARG A 73 -8.44 -3.68 9.70
CA ARG A 73 -9.59 -4.54 9.82
C ARG A 73 -9.15 -5.92 10.34
N MET A 74 -9.93 -6.48 11.26
CA MET A 74 -9.74 -7.88 11.68
C MET A 74 -10.09 -8.84 10.55
N ALA A 75 -9.16 -9.74 10.22
CA ALA A 75 -9.37 -10.80 9.25
C ALA A 75 -10.08 -11.99 9.91
N ILE A 76 -11.16 -12.48 9.29
CA ILE A 76 -11.88 -13.67 9.79
C ILE A 76 -11.29 -14.94 9.17
N ASP A 77 -10.98 -14.87 7.87
CA ASP A 77 -10.26 -15.92 7.14
C ASP A 77 -9.13 -15.24 6.37
N GLY A 78 -7.94 -15.26 6.97
CA GLY A 78 -6.78 -14.56 6.43
C GLY A 78 -6.39 -15.03 5.04
N LEU A 79 -6.64 -16.30 4.67
CA LEU A 79 -6.28 -16.81 3.35
C LEU A 79 -7.17 -16.19 2.27
N LYS A 80 -8.50 -16.23 2.46
CA LYS A 80 -9.45 -15.67 1.48
C LYS A 80 -9.28 -14.16 1.31
N GLU A 81 -9.01 -13.44 2.39
CA GLU A 81 -8.81 -11.99 2.34
C GLU A 81 -7.50 -11.61 1.65
N VAL A 82 -6.42 -12.38 1.84
CA VAL A 82 -5.16 -12.17 1.10
C VAL A 82 -5.34 -12.50 -0.38
N GLN A 83 -6.02 -13.59 -0.73
CA GLN A 83 -6.32 -13.95 -2.11
C GLN A 83 -7.16 -12.87 -2.81
N GLU A 84 -8.18 -12.35 -2.12
CA GLU A 84 -8.99 -11.24 -2.62
C GLU A 84 -8.13 -10.00 -2.89
N ALA A 85 -7.24 -9.64 -1.96
CA ALA A 85 -6.34 -8.49 -2.13
C ALA A 85 -5.39 -8.65 -3.33
N VAL A 86 -4.80 -9.85 -3.49
CA VAL A 86 -3.94 -10.16 -4.65
C VAL A 86 -4.72 -10.04 -5.96
N MET A 87 -5.91 -10.65 -6.03
CA MET A 87 -6.76 -10.58 -7.23
C MET A 87 -7.18 -9.14 -7.57
N LEU A 88 -7.46 -8.30 -6.56
CA LEU A 88 -7.81 -6.89 -6.78
C LEU A 88 -6.65 -6.06 -7.32
N ILE A 89 -5.43 -6.33 -6.85
CA ILE A 89 -4.22 -5.66 -7.34
C ILE A 89 -3.90 -6.13 -8.76
N GLU A 90 -3.92 -7.43 -9.01
CA GLU A 90 -3.67 -8.02 -10.33
C GLU A 90 -4.71 -7.56 -11.37
N ALA A 91 -5.98 -7.42 -10.97
CA ALA A 91 -7.04 -6.89 -11.83
C ALA A 91 -6.98 -5.37 -12.02
N GLY A 92 -6.09 -4.65 -11.33
CA GLY A 92 -5.97 -3.19 -11.41
C GLY A 92 -7.12 -2.42 -10.74
N LEU A 93 -7.95 -3.08 -9.94
CA LEU A 93 -9.05 -2.46 -9.20
C LEU A 93 -8.57 -1.81 -7.88
N SER A 94 -7.40 -2.21 -7.39
CA SER A 94 -6.80 -1.69 -6.16
C SER A 94 -5.30 -1.46 -6.31
N THR A 95 -4.70 -0.85 -5.29
CA THR A 95 -3.27 -0.56 -5.19
C THR A 95 -2.70 -1.18 -3.92
N TYR A 96 -1.38 -1.40 -3.89
CA TYR A 96 -0.69 -1.87 -2.68
C TYR A 96 -0.99 -0.97 -1.48
N GLU A 97 -1.00 0.35 -1.66
CA GLU A 97 -1.35 1.32 -0.62
C GLU A 97 -2.74 1.07 -0.03
N LYS A 98 -3.76 0.88 -0.87
CA LYS A 98 -5.14 0.63 -0.40
C LYS A 98 -5.27 -0.70 0.32
N GLU A 99 -4.65 -1.76 -0.19
CA GLU A 99 -4.73 -3.08 0.44
C GLU A 99 -3.92 -3.17 1.74
N CYS A 100 -2.73 -2.56 1.81
CA CYS A 100 -1.94 -2.45 3.04
C CYS A 100 -2.66 -1.59 4.09
N ALA A 101 -3.25 -0.45 3.68
CA ALA A 101 -3.98 0.42 4.59
C ALA A 101 -5.23 -0.26 5.20
N LYS A 102 -5.86 -1.23 4.52
CA LYS A 102 -6.93 -2.05 5.12
C LYS A 102 -6.43 -2.89 6.30
N ARG A 103 -5.17 -3.30 6.26
CA ARG A 103 -4.49 -4.05 7.34
C ARG A 103 -3.87 -3.13 8.40
N GLY A 104 -3.83 -1.83 8.13
CA GLY A 104 -3.27 -0.81 9.01
C GLY A 104 -1.76 -0.61 8.81
N ASP A 105 -1.19 -1.16 7.75
CA ASP A 105 0.22 -1.07 7.43
C ASP A 105 0.47 -0.03 6.33
N ASP A 106 1.62 0.63 6.35
CA ASP A 106 2.11 1.44 5.24
C ASP A 106 2.85 0.56 4.23
N TYR A 107 2.50 0.69 2.95
CA TYR A 107 3.15 -0.06 1.89
C TYR A 107 4.63 0.34 1.73
N GLN A 108 4.98 1.61 2.00
CA GLN A 108 6.36 2.08 1.84
C GLN A 108 7.28 1.42 2.87
N GLU A 109 6.83 1.30 4.12
CA GLU A 109 7.56 0.62 5.18
C GLU A 109 7.75 -0.87 4.85
N ILE A 110 6.69 -1.54 4.38
CA ILE A 110 6.77 -2.94 3.95
C ILE A 110 7.80 -3.10 2.83
N PHE A 111 7.76 -2.25 1.81
CA PHE A 111 8.66 -2.36 0.65
C PHE A 111 10.11 -2.07 1.05
N ALA A 112 10.35 -1.05 1.87
CA ALA A 112 11.67 -0.75 2.41
C ALA A 112 12.24 -1.93 3.21
N GLN A 113 11.39 -2.57 4.03
CA GLN A 113 11.77 -3.73 4.81
C GLN A 113 12.04 -4.95 3.92
N GLN A 114 11.21 -5.21 2.89
CA GLN A 114 11.44 -6.30 1.93
C GLN A 114 12.78 -6.16 1.20
N VAL A 115 13.15 -4.94 0.80
CA VAL A 115 14.45 -4.68 0.15
C VAL A 115 15.60 -5.00 1.12
N ARG A 116 15.52 -4.52 2.36
CA ARG A 116 16.52 -4.80 3.39
C ARG A 116 16.67 -6.31 3.64
N GLU A 117 15.57 -7.01 3.87
CA GLU A 117 15.56 -8.46 4.10
C GLU A 117 16.13 -9.24 2.90
N THR A 118 15.86 -8.78 1.68
CA THR A 118 16.40 -9.41 0.47
C THR A 118 17.92 -9.25 0.38
N MET A 119 18.44 -8.06 0.71
CA MET A 119 19.88 -7.81 0.73
C MET A 119 20.58 -8.64 1.82
N GLU A 120 20.00 -8.69 3.02
CA GLU A 120 20.52 -9.48 4.15
C GLU A 120 20.52 -10.98 3.84
N ARG A 121 19.43 -11.51 3.27
CA ARG A 121 19.37 -12.91 2.82
C ARG A 121 20.44 -13.22 1.79
N ARG A 122 20.65 -12.33 0.82
CA ARG A 122 21.68 -12.50 -0.21
C ARG A 122 23.09 -12.50 0.39
N ALA A 123 23.35 -11.60 1.34
CA ALA A 123 24.63 -11.55 2.05
C ALA A 123 24.87 -12.81 2.90
N ALA A 124 23.81 -13.36 3.50
CA ALA A 124 23.86 -14.60 4.28
C ALA A 124 23.88 -15.87 3.42
N GLY A 125 23.82 -15.77 2.09
CA GLY A 125 23.75 -16.93 1.19
C GLY A 125 22.43 -17.71 1.27
N LEU A 126 21.38 -17.11 1.84
CA LEU A 126 20.06 -17.72 1.95
C LEU A 126 19.30 -17.58 0.62
N LYS A 127 18.49 -18.59 0.31
CA LYS A 127 17.63 -18.56 -0.88
C LYS A 127 16.63 -17.41 -0.80
N PRO A 128 16.26 -16.81 -1.95
CA PRO A 128 15.20 -15.81 -1.99
C PRO A 128 13.89 -16.40 -1.45
N PRO A 129 12.99 -15.56 -0.92
CA PRO A 129 11.69 -16.03 -0.43
C PRO A 129 10.91 -16.76 -1.53
N ALA A 130 10.08 -17.74 -1.15
CA ALA A 130 9.44 -18.69 -2.08
C ALA A 130 8.68 -18.02 -3.23
N TRP A 131 8.04 -16.87 -2.98
CA TRP A 131 7.34 -16.10 -4.02
C TRP A 131 8.30 -15.49 -5.06
N ALA A 132 9.48 -15.01 -4.62
CA ALA A 132 10.51 -14.48 -5.50
C ALA A 132 11.26 -15.60 -6.25
N ALA A 133 11.45 -16.76 -5.60
CA ALA A 133 12.00 -17.94 -6.24
C ALA A 133 11.10 -18.44 -7.37
N ALA A 134 9.78 -18.50 -7.15
CA ALA A 134 8.82 -18.90 -8.18
C ALA A 134 8.80 -17.94 -9.38
N ALA A 135 8.86 -16.62 -9.14
CA ALA A 135 8.94 -15.61 -10.20
C ALA A 135 10.25 -15.71 -11.01
N PHE A 136 11.37 -16.00 -10.35
CA PHE A 136 12.65 -16.25 -11.01
C PHE A 136 12.62 -17.52 -11.86
N GLU A 137 12.06 -18.61 -11.34
CA GLU A 137 11.88 -19.86 -12.09
C GLU A 137 10.95 -19.70 -13.31
N SER A 138 9.87 -18.92 -13.20
CA SER A 138 9.01 -18.64 -14.35
C SER A 138 9.71 -17.81 -15.43
N GLY A 139 10.52 -16.81 -15.03
CA GLY A 139 11.33 -16.02 -15.98
C GLY A 139 12.43 -16.84 -16.65
N LEU A 140 13.04 -17.79 -15.92
CA LEU A 140 14.02 -18.73 -16.48
C LEU A 140 13.37 -19.67 -17.50
N ARG A 141 12.15 -20.14 -17.24
CA ARG A 141 11.40 -20.97 -18.20
C ARG A 141 11.06 -20.21 -19.47
N GLN A 142 10.56 -18.96 -19.36
CA GLN A 142 10.22 -18.13 -20.51
C GLN A 142 11.44 -17.84 -21.40
N SER A 143 12.57 -17.47 -20.81
CA SER A 143 13.82 -17.24 -21.57
C SER A 143 14.32 -18.51 -22.27
N THR A 144 14.25 -19.68 -21.63
CA THR A 144 14.62 -20.95 -22.28
C THR A 144 13.65 -21.40 -23.38
N GLU A 145 12.39 -20.96 -23.36
CA GLU A 145 11.41 -21.23 -24.41
C GLU A 145 11.60 -20.28 -25.61
N GLU A 146 11.92 -19.01 -25.37
CA GLU A 146 12.27 -18.03 -26.41
C GLU A 146 13.53 -18.41 -27.18
N GLU A 147 14.59 -18.86 -26.49
CA GLU A 147 15.81 -19.36 -27.13
C GLU A 147 15.55 -20.63 -27.98
N LYS A 148 14.60 -21.47 -27.56
CA LYS A 148 14.17 -22.67 -28.33
C LYS A 148 13.28 -22.34 -29.52
N SER A 149 12.52 -21.25 -29.49
CA SER A 149 11.75 -20.80 -30.66
C SER A 149 12.64 -20.13 -31.69
N ASP A 150 13.61 -19.31 -31.26
CA ASP A 150 14.55 -18.64 -32.18
C ASP A 150 15.49 -19.64 -32.87
N SER A 151 15.95 -20.67 -32.14
CA SER A 151 16.75 -21.76 -32.73
C SER A 151 15.97 -22.72 -33.63
N ARG A 152 14.62 -22.67 -33.64
CA ARG A 152 13.77 -23.42 -34.57
C ARG A 152 13.32 -22.61 -35.78
N ALA A 153 13.47 -21.28 -35.73
CA ALA A 153 13.09 -20.36 -36.79
C ALA A 153 14.26 -19.96 -37.71
N ALA A 154 15.50 -20.30 -37.34
CA ALA A 154 16.72 -20.19 -38.15
C ALA A 154 17.06 -21.52 -38.84
#